data_AF-A0A6H1A4J8-F1
#
_entry.id   AF-A0A6H1A4J8-F1
#
_cell.length_a   1.000
_cell.length_b   1.000
_cell.length_c   1.000
_cell.angle_alpha   90.00
_cell.angle_beta   90.00
_cell.angle_gamma   90.00
#
_symmetry.space_group_name_H-M   'P 1'
#
loop_
_entity.id
_entity.type
_entity.pdbx_description
1 polymer ?
#
loop_
_entity_poly.entity_id
_entity_poly.type
_entity_poly.pdbx_seq_one_letter_code
_entity_poly.pdbx_strand_id
1 'polypeptide(L)'
;MIELVLGLAALAAIALALPTVVRRRCAPGRETSPPRKHLWAVAQANTSDGVTARLGVEFTAAIDDHGASTVIDAVEGLLRHEIAASAAHQLPSVGDALPDLDAGGAAGTGIDRVVVASSEIQVTPEFRRLVSARD
;
A
#
# COMPACT_ATOMS: atom_id res chain seq x y z
N MET A 1 -59.39 18.38 35.45
CA MET A 1 -58.42 19.28 34.76
C MET A 1 -56.97 18.94 35.07
N ILE A 2 -56.62 18.57 36.30
CA ILE A 2 -55.22 18.26 36.71
C ILE A 2 -54.66 17.00 36.02
N GLU A 3 -55.48 15.96 35.81
CA GLU A 3 -55.01 14.72 35.18
C GLU A 3 -54.63 14.86 33.69
N LEU A 4 -55.29 15.79 32.98
CA LEU A 4 -55.05 16.02 31.56
C LEU A 4 -53.70 16.73 31.32
N VAL A 5 -53.24 17.51 32.30
CA VAL A 5 -51.94 18.19 32.27
C VAL A 5 -50.79 17.23 32.59
N LEU A 6 -51.01 16.29 33.51
CA LEU A 6 -50.01 15.25 33.84
C LEU A 6 -49.78 14.27 32.68
N GLY A 7 -50.84 13.87 31.98
CA GLY A 7 -50.73 13.00 30.80
C GLY A 7 -49.94 13.65 29.66
N LEU A 8 -50.11 14.95 29.45
CA LEU A 8 -49.44 15.70 28.38
C LEU A 8 -47.94 15.91 28.67
N ALA A 9 -47.58 16.15 29.94
CA ALA A 9 -46.19 16.30 30.36
C ALA A 9 -45.41 14.98 30.26
N ALA A 10 -46.04 13.85 30.60
CA ALA A 10 -45.42 12.53 30.46
C ALA A 10 -45.17 12.17 28.98
N LEU A 11 -46.11 12.50 28.09
CA LEU A 11 -45.96 12.26 26.66
C LEU A 11 -44.84 13.11 26.03
N ALA A 12 -44.71 14.38 26.47
CA ALA A 12 -43.63 15.27 26.04
C ALA A 12 -42.24 14.79 26.52
N ALA A 13 -42.15 14.26 27.74
CA ALA A 13 -40.90 13.71 28.27
C ALA A 13 -40.46 12.44 27.52
N ILE A 14 -41.40 11.57 27.14
CA ILE A 14 -41.11 10.36 26.35
C ILE A 14 -40.70 10.75 24.91
N ALA A 15 -41.38 11.74 24.30
CA ALA A 15 -41.05 12.24 22.96
C ALA A 15 -39.67 12.92 22.88
N LEU A 16 -39.19 13.55 23.96
CA LEU A 16 -37.84 14.14 24.02
C LEU A 16 -36.73 13.12 24.34
N ALA A 17 -37.05 12.04 25.05
CA ALA A 17 -36.08 11.02 25.44
C ALA A 17 -35.78 9.99 24.32
N LEU A 18 -36.75 9.70 23.46
CA LEU A 18 -36.58 8.80 22.32
C LEU A 18 -35.48 9.24 21.32
N PRO A 19 -35.42 10.49 20.84
CA PRO A 19 -34.42 10.89 19.85
C PRO A 19 -33.00 10.96 20.43
N THR A 20 -32.84 11.16 21.73
CA THR A 20 -31.52 11.27 22.39
C THR A 20 -30.89 9.90 22.66
N VAL A 21 -31.69 8.88 23.00
CA VAL A 21 -31.19 7.50 23.20
C VAL A 21 -30.91 6.82 21.86
N VAL A 22 -31.72 7.06 20.82
CA VAL A 22 -31.47 6.53 19.48
C VAL A 22 -30.24 7.18 18.84
N ARG A 23 -30.02 8.49 19.00
CA ARG A 23 -28.79 9.15 18.50
C ARG A 23 -27.51 8.68 19.18
N ARG A 24 -27.56 8.22 20.44
CA ARG A 24 -26.35 7.73 21.15
C ARG A 24 -25.97 6.29 20.84
N ARG A 25 -26.87 5.48 20.27
CA ARG A 25 -26.58 4.07 19.91
C ARG A 25 -26.18 3.86 18.46
N CYS A 26 -26.24 4.90 17.63
CA CYS A 26 -25.71 4.91 16.26
C CYS A 26 -24.44 5.76 16.15
N ALA A 27 -23.48 5.59 17.05
CA ALA A 27 -22.10 5.77 16.65
C ALA A 27 -21.69 4.42 16.03
N PRO A 28 -21.67 4.28 14.69
CA PRO A 28 -21.09 3.09 14.11
C PRO A 28 -19.65 3.03 14.63
N GLY A 29 -19.25 1.87 15.15
CA GLY A 29 -17.85 1.61 15.44
C GLY A 29 -17.09 1.98 14.18
N ARG A 30 -16.37 3.10 14.22
CA ARG A 30 -15.38 3.41 13.21
C ARG A 30 -14.33 2.34 13.42
N GLU A 31 -14.45 1.24 12.69
CA GLU A 31 -13.29 0.47 12.28
C GLU A 31 -12.40 1.48 11.57
N THR A 32 -11.52 2.10 12.34
CA THR A 32 -10.49 3.00 11.84
C THR A 32 -9.45 2.12 11.16
N SER A 33 -9.84 1.49 10.06
CA SER A 33 -8.88 0.96 9.11
C SER A 33 -7.96 2.12 8.73
N PRO A 34 -6.63 1.92 8.79
CA PRO A 34 -5.71 2.98 8.44
C PRO A 34 -6.00 3.48 7.02
N PRO A 35 -5.83 4.80 6.76
CA PRO A 35 -6.09 5.36 5.44
C PRO A 35 -5.20 4.66 4.41
N ARG A 36 -5.80 4.24 3.30
CA ARG A 36 -5.05 3.69 2.17
C ARG A 36 -4.34 4.81 1.44
N LYS A 37 -3.04 4.65 1.19
CA LYS A 37 -2.22 5.63 0.50
C LYS A 37 -1.56 5.00 -0.72
N HIS A 38 -1.54 5.79 -1.79
CA HIS A 38 -0.79 5.46 -2.99
C HIS A 38 0.66 5.91 -2.82
N LEU A 39 1.60 4.99 -2.97
CA LEU A 39 3.02 5.19 -2.75
C LEU A 39 3.82 4.71 -3.96
N TRP A 40 5.07 5.14 -3.98
CA TRP A 40 6.04 4.79 -5.01
C TRP A 40 7.36 4.41 -4.34
N ALA A 41 8.02 3.36 -4.83
CA ALA A 41 9.34 2.93 -4.37
C ALA A 41 10.27 2.68 -5.57
N VAL A 42 11.56 3.01 -5.43
CA VAL A 42 12.57 2.77 -6.47
C VAL A 42 13.77 2.05 -5.89
N ALA A 43 14.15 0.96 -6.52
CA ALA A 43 15.37 0.26 -6.20
C ALA A 43 16.32 0.24 -7.39
N GLN A 44 17.62 0.30 -7.09
CA GLN A 44 18.68 0.03 -8.05
C GLN A 44 19.63 -0.99 -7.44
N ALA A 45 19.97 -2.03 -8.20
CA ALA A 45 20.92 -3.06 -7.82
C ALA A 45 21.55 -3.69 -9.07
N ASN A 46 22.56 -4.53 -8.87
CA ASN A 46 23.12 -5.34 -9.94
C ASN A 46 22.40 -6.68 -9.99
N THR A 47 22.07 -7.12 -11.18
CA THR A 47 21.48 -8.43 -11.46
C THR A 47 22.48 -9.56 -11.28
N SER A 48 22.00 -10.79 -11.28
CA SER A 48 22.85 -11.98 -11.13
C SER A 48 23.88 -12.13 -12.27
N ASP A 49 23.59 -11.56 -13.45
CA ASP A 49 24.49 -11.49 -14.61
C ASP A 49 25.35 -10.21 -14.65
N GLY A 50 25.32 -9.40 -13.59
CA GLY A 50 26.22 -8.26 -13.40
C GLY A 50 25.79 -6.98 -14.12
N VAL A 51 24.54 -6.89 -14.57
CA VAL A 51 23.97 -5.70 -15.20
C VAL A 51 23.32 -4.82 -14.12
N THR A 52 23.52 -3.50 -14.18
CA THR A 52 22.83 -2.61 -13.25
C THR A 52 21.40 -2.41 -13.73
N ALA A 53 20.42 -2.74 -12.90
CA ALA A 53 19.00 -2.54 -13.18
C ALA A 53 18.36 -1.63 -12.13
N ARG A 54 17.35 -0.88 -12.58
CA ARG A 54 16.55 0.03 -11.76
C ARG A 54 15.08 -0.30 -11.98
N LEU A 55 14.39 -0.65 -10.90
CA LEU A 55 12.95 -0.93 -10.91
C LEU A 55 12.22 0.08 -10.04
N GLY A 56 11.12 0.61 -10.56
CA GLY A 56 10.19 1.48 -9.86
C GLY A 56 8.82 0.86 -9.81
N VAL A 57 8.19 0.84 -8.64
CA VAL A 57 6.87 0.25 -8.44
C VAL A 57 5.91 1.24 -7.81
N GLU A 58 4.65 1.16 -8.25
CA GLU A 58 3.50 1.81 -7.64
C GLU A 58 2.75 0.79 -6.79
N PHE A 59 2.35 1.20 -5.59
CA PHE A 59 1.59 0.34 -4.71
C PHE A 59 0.66 1.11 -3.80
N THR A 60 -0.41 0.45 -3.36
CA THR A 60 -1.34 0.97 -2.36
C THR A 60 -1.18 0.21 -1.06
N ALA A 61 -0.96 0.94 0.03
CA ALA A 61 -0.77 0.36 1.37
C ALA A 61 -1.70 1.04 2.40
N ALA A 62 -2.18 0.24 3.35
CA ALA A 62 -2.97 0.74 4.47
C ALA A 62 -2.04 1.13 5.64
N ILE A 63 -1.64 2.40 5.69
CA ILE A 63 -0.62 2.92 6.62
C ILE A 63 -1.07 4.20 7.33
N ASP A 64 -0.51 4.46 8.50
CA ASP A 64 -0.64 5.75 9.17
C ASP A 64 0.29 6.82 8.54
N ASP A 65 0.31 8.04 9.07
CA ASP A 65 1.15 9.13 8.56
C ASP A 65 2.66 8.91 8.77
N HIS A 66 3.04 7.99 9.66
CA HIS A 66 4.44 7.83 10.09
C HIS A 66 5.09 6.57 9.49
N GLY A 67 4.31 5.58 9.05
CA GLY A 67 4.80 4.32 8.49
C GLY A 67 5.16 4.35 7.00
N ALA A 68 4.92 5.45 6.27
CA ALA A 68 5.15 5.52 4.83
C ALA A 68 6.61 5.26 4.43
N SER A 69 7.55 5.90 5.13
CA SER A 69 8.99 5.73 4.85
C SER A 69 9.45 4.29 5.12
N THR A 70 9.05 3.71 6.25
CA THR A 70 9.41 2.34 6.62
C THR A 70 8.91 1.31 5.60
N VAL A 71 7.68 1.49 5.09
CA VAL A 71 7.13 0.60 4.06
C VAL A 71 7.85 0.80 2.72
N ILE A 72 8.16 2.04 2.33
CA ILE A 72 8.95 2.32 1.13
C ILE A 72 10.32 1.66 1.23
N ASP A 73 11.06 1.86 2.33
CA ASP A 73 12.39 1.28 2.54
C ASP A 73 12.36 -0.27 2.47
N ALA A 74 11.32 -0.88 3.04
CA ALA A 74 11.14 -2.33 2.99
C ALA A 74 10.83 -2.83 1.57
N VAL A 75 9.96 -2.14 0.82
CA VAL A 75 9.67 -2.44 -0.60
C VAL A 75 10.93 -2.26 -1.45
N GLU A 76 11.70 -1.20 -1.25
CA GLU A 76 12.99 -0.99 -1.92
C GLU A 76 14.01 -2.07 -1.57
N GLY A 77 13.99 -2.58 -0.35
CA GLY A 77 14.79 -3.75 0.07
C GLY A 77 14.42 -5.01 -0.70
N LEU A 78 13.13 -5.31 -0.81
CA LEU A 78 12.61 -6.46 -1.57
C LEU A 78 12.93 -6.34 -3.06
N LEU A 79 12.74 -5.17 -3.66
CA LEU A 79 13.09 -4.94 -5.06
C LEU A 79 14.58 -5.10 -5.32
N ARG A 80 15.45 -4.62 -4.42
CA ARG A 80 16.90 -4.86 -4.53
C ARG A 80 17.24 -6.34 -4.48
N HIS A 81 16.57 -7.09 -3.61
CA HIS A 81 16.75 -8.53 -3.52
C HIS A 81 16.31 -9.23 -4.83
N GLU A 82 15.15 -8.86 -5.36
CA GLU A 82 14.60 -9.40 -6.60
C GLU A 82 15.52 -9.12 -7.80
N ILE A 83 16.00 -7.88 -7.90
CA ILE A 83 16.99 -7.50 -8.93
C ILE A 83 18.24 -8.37 -8.80
N ALA A 84 18.79 -8.51 -7.59
CA ALA A 84 20.03 -9.27 -7.38
C ALA A 84 19.87 -10.78 -7.60
N ALA A 85 18.68 -11.33 -7.36
CA ALA A 85 18.39 -12.75 -7.56
C ALA A 85 18.14 -13.11 -9.03
N SER A 86 17.76 -12.14 -9.86
CA SER A 86 17.34 -12.37 -11.24
C SER A 86 18.37 -11.93 -12.28
N ALA A 87 18.37 -12.60 -13.44
CA ALA A 87 19.10 -12.13 -14.61
C ALA A 87 18.35 -10.96 -15.27
N ALA A 88 19.05 -10.08 -15.99
CA ALA A 88 18.45 -8.87 -16.56
C ALA A 88 17.24 -9.14 -17.48
N HIS A 89 17.24 -10.25 -18.23
CA HIS A 89 16.15 -10.64 -19.13
C HIS A 89 14.92 -11.25 -18.43
N GLN A 90 15.02 -11.53 -17.13
CA GLN A 90 13.96 -12.12 -16.31
C GLN A 90 13.30 -11.07 -15.40
N LEU A 91 13.83 -9.84 -15.39
CA LEU A 91 13.26 -8.76 -14.60
C LEU A 91 11.86 -8.40 -15.10
N PRO A 92 10.96 -8.02 -14.17
CA PRO A 92 9.61 -7.65 -14.53
C PRO A 92 9.58 -6.37 -15.37
N SER A 93 8.65 -6.35 -16.32
CA SER A 93 8.41 -5.22 -17.22
C SER A 93 7.37 -4.27 -16.66
N VAL A 94 7.30 -3.07 -17.22
CA VAL A 94 6.28 -2.08 -16.85
C VAL A 94 4.88 -2.66 -17.09
N GLY A 95 4.02 -2.58 -16.06
CA GLY A 95 2.68 -3.13 -16.04
C GLY A 95 2.57 -4.51 -15.39
N ASP A 96 3.69 -5.19 -15.16
CA ASP A 96 3.68 -6.49 -14.48
C ASP A 96 3.32 -6.32 -13.00
N ALA A 97 2.54 -7.28 -12.48
CA ALA A 97 2.25 -7.39 -11.07
C ALA A 97 3.34 -8.22 -10.38
N LEU A 98 3.70 -7.83 -9.16
CA LEU A 98 4.68 -8.54 -8.33
C LEU A 98 3.96 -9.34 -7.23
N PRO A 99 3.57 -10.60 -7.48
CA PRO A 99 2.73 -11.37 -6.55
C PRO A 99 3.42 -11.64 -5.20
N ASP A 100 4.75 -11.76 -5.20
CA ASP A 100 5.52 -12.04 -3.99
C ASP A 100 5.61 -10.85 -3.03
N LEU A 101 5.42 -9.61 -3.52
CA LEU A 101 5.30 -8.43 -2.66
C LEU A 101 3.89 -8.25 -2.08
N ASP A 102 2.86 -8.73 -2.77
CA ASP A 102 1.46 -8.66 -2.33
C ASP A 102 1.16 -9.62 -1.15
N ALA A 103 1.83 -10.78 -1.10
CA ALA A 103 1.57 -11.81 -0.09
C ALA A 103 2.30 -11.58 1.25
N GLY A 104 3.38 -10.80 1.25
CA GLY A 104 4.33 -10.72 2.36
C GLY A 104 4.14 -9.54 3.32
N GLY A 105 3.38 -8.51 2.93
CA GLY A 105 3.09 -7.32 3.74
C GLY A 105 4.32 -6.74 4.43
N ALA A 106 5.03 -5.80 3.78
CA ALA A 106 6.17 -5.12 4.37
C ALA A 106 5.83 -4.61 5.79
N ALA A 107 6.52 -5.14 6.80
CA ALA A 107 6.33 -4.80 8.22
C ALA A 107 4.91 -5.05 8.79
N GLY A 108 4.17 -6.05 8.29
CA GLY A 108 2.80 -6.35 8.77
C GLY A 108 1.75 -5.39 8.24
N THR A 109 2.10 -4.60 7.22
CA THR A 109 1.20 -3.68 6.53
C THR A 109 0.53 -4.40 5.37
N GLY A 110 -0.80 -4.31 5.27
CA GLY A 110 -1.52 -4.78 4.09
C GLY A 110 -1.15 -3.94 2.86
N ILE A 111 -0.45 -4.55 1.92
CA ILE A 111 -0.23 -4.01 0.57
C ILE A 111 -1.26 -4.68 -0.33
N ASP A 112 -2.10 -3.88 -1.00
CA ASP A 112 -3.21 -4.42 -1.79
C ASP A 112 -2.76 -4.92 -3.18
N ARG A 113 -1.84 -4.18 -3.80
CA ARG A 113 -1.35 -4.43 -5.16
C ARG A 113 -0.06 -3.67 -5.39
N VAL A 114 0.95 -4.36 -5.93
CA VAL A 114 2.19 -3.77 -6.44
C VAL A 114 2.26 -3.93 -7.96
N VAL A 115 2.43 -2.81 -8.66
CA VAL A 115 2.57 -2.78 -10.13
C VAL A 115 3.90 -2.13 -10.49
N VAL A 116 4.66 -2.75 -11.39
CA VAL A 116 5.87 -2.14 -11.93
C VAL A 116 5.49 -0.96 -12.82
N ALA A 117 5.97 0.22 -12.47
CA ALA A 117 5.66 1.44 -13.20
C ALA A 117 6.90 1.99 -13.94
N SER A 118 8.11 1.57 -13.56
CA SER A 118 9.33 1.83 -14.33
C SER A 118 10.28 0.62 -14.28
N SER A 119 10.92 0.32 -15.40
CA SER A 119 11.93 -0.73 -15.53
C SER A 119 13.02 -0.22 -16.47
N GLU A 120 14.21 0.04 -15.93
CA GLU A 120 15.36 0.57 -16.67
C GLU A 120 16.57 -0.35 -16.46
N ILE A 121 17.22 -0.74 -17.55
CA ILE A 121 18.45 -1.55 -17.51
C ILE A 121 19.61 -0.69 -17.99
N GLN A 122 20.59 -0.46 -17.12
CA GLN A 122 21.82 0.25 -17.46
C GLN A 122 22.88 -0.75 -17.92
N VAL A 123 23.07 -0.81 -19.23
CA VAL A 123 24.14 -1.62 -19.83
C VAL A 123 25.44 -0.82 -19.82
N THR A 124 26.37 -1.25 -18.97
CA THR A 124 27.71 -0.65 -18.88
C THR A 124 28.47 -0.78 -20.21
N PRO A 125 29.36 0.18 -20.55
CA PRO A 125 30.16 0.11 -21.77
C PRO A 125 30.96 -1.19 -21.91
N GLU A 126 31.43 -1.74 -20.79
CA GLU A 126 32.20 -2.99 -20.69
C GLU A 126 31.35 -4.18 -21.12
N PHE A 127 30.10 -4.25 -20.65
CA PHE A 127 29.16 -5.30 -21.05
C PHE A 127 28.82 -5.21 -22.54
N ARG A 128 28.64 -3.98 -23.05
CA ARG A 128 28.44 -3.75 -24.49
C ARG A 128 29.60 -4.29 -25.33
N ARG A 129 30.84 -4.09 -24.89
CA ARG A 129 32.03 -4.63 -25.57
C ARG A 129 32.08 -6.17 -25.55
N LEU A 130 31.66 -6.79 -24.45
CA LEU A 130 31.60 -8.26 -24.32
C LEU A 130 30.56 -8.89 -25.25
N VAL A 131 29.39 -8.25 -25.41
CA VAL A 131 28.35 -8.72 -26.33
C VAL A 131 28.76 -8.54 -27.79
N SER A 132 29.32 -7.37 -28.16
CA SER A 132 29.74 -7.08 -29.54
C SER A 132 31.00 -7.85 -29.99
N ALA A 133 31.77 -8.46 -29.08
CA ALA A 133 32.93 -9.28 -29.43
C ALA A 133 32.57 -10.75 -29.73
N ARG A 134 31.29 -11.13 -29.56
CA ARG A 134 30.80 -12.51 -29.70
C ARG A 134 30.13 -12.76 -31.06
N ASP A 135 29.91 -11.71 -31.85
CA ASP A 135 29.50 -11.75 -33.27
C ASP A 135 30.73 -11.64 -34.19
#